data_AF-A0A954LBY3-F1
#
_entry.id   AF-A0A954LBY3-F1
#
_cell.length_a   1.000
_cell.length_b   1.000
_cell.length_c   1.000
_cell.angle_alpha   90.00
_cell.angle_beta   90.00
_cell.angle_gamma   90.00
#
_symmetry.space_group_name_H-M   'P 1'
#
loop_
_entity.id
_entity.type
_entity.pdbx_description
1 polymer ?
#
loop_
_entity_poly.entity_id
_entity_poly.type
_entity_poly.pdbx_seq_one_letter_code
_entity_poly.pdbx_strand_id
1 'polypeptide(L)'
;KKKLKDFKPDFFGNLSMGFRFYVWPLMVMYPLLWIGRVLDIVTQNPLPGIIVNASLFSIAMLFFLPAAVVHMSQPYKFRAWLFVWAVRDFFKTILPTLYVAMMNIFLVGLVPIILLVVFLVMGDKPLGFFTTLVVNTVAWLRSNVWDLQGGPGFLFYELPIVFTFTVIIFGTLFAIMAFPAIFMMRVIGQYGRYFKPDLSIVKEVTAGEVVSFGPRFLAYQIDLILMVVMWPVALLIGFFSTFIFRLWNAPPALVELLSMVVSMFAWLIMLLQYFGAGESGAARGTMGKWSMGMIVLHEDGRPLKRGEAYTRAVCAALCAIPFYIGFLMCFFRSDRRALHDVMSKSKVVWREEEFTA
;
A
#
# COMPACT_ATOMS: atom_id res chain seq x y z
N LYS A 1 29.00 22.58 15.26
CA LYS A 1 28.26 22.49 13.97
C LYS A 1 27.52 21.14 13.95
N LYS A 2 26.18 21.12 14.10
CA LYS A 2 25.40 19.91 13.80
C LYS A 2 25.60 19.65 12.30
N LYS A 3 26.37 18.62 11.94
CA LYS A 3 26.39 18.14 10.56
C LYS A 3 24.95 17.75 10.24
N LEU A 4 24.31 18.48 9.31
CA LEU A 4 23.06 18.02 8.72
C LEU A 4 23.37 16.63 8.15
N LYS A 5 22.64 15.60 8.60
CA LYS A 5 22.80 14.24 8.09
C LYS A 5 22.62 14.29 6.57
N ASP A 6 23.60 13.81 5.81
CA ASP A 6 23.49 13.70 4.36
C ASP A 6 22.23 12.90 4.04
N PHE A 7 21.27 13.55 3.37
CA PHE A 7 20.07 12.89 2.90
C PHE A 7 20.48 11.97 1.74
N LYS A 8 20.74 10.69 2.04
CA LYS A 8 20.83 9.68 1.00
C LYS A 8 19.40 9.45 0.50
N PRO A 9 19.08 9.75 -0.77
CA PRO A 9 17.75 9.49 -1.32
C PRO A 9 17.57 7.97 -1.48
N ASP A 10 17.20 7.29 -0.40
CA ASP A 10 16.77 5.89 -0.46
C ASP A 10 15.33 5.86 -1.00
N PHE A 11 15.23 5.78 -2.33
CA PHE A 11 13.95 5.72 -3.04
C PHE A 11 13.09 4.55 -2.53
N PHE A 12 13.68 3.37 -2.34
CA PHE A 12 12.97 2.19 -1.82
C PHE A 12 12.58 2.36 -0.35
N GLY A 13 13.47 2.98 0.44
CA GLY A 13 13.20 3.55 1.76
C GLY A 13 11.87 4.28 1.83
N ASN A 14 11.78 5.35 1.06
CA ASN A 14 10.65 6.27 1.07
C ASN A 14 9.38 5.64 0.49
N LEU A 15 9.50 4.93 -0.64
CA LEU A 15 8.37 4.23 -1.27
C LEU A 15 7.78 3.17 -0.31
N SER A 16 8.64 2.42 0.39
CA SER A 16 8.18 1.43 1.37
C SER A 16 7.42 2.06 2.54
N MET A 17 7.76 3.29 2.96
CA MET A 17 7.04 3.99 4.03
C MET A 17 5.63 4.40 3.60
N GLY A 18 5.48 4.97 2.41
CA GLY A 18 4.16 5.30 1.86
C GLY A 18 3.32 4.04 1.66
N PHE A 19 3.90 3.01 1.06
CA PHE A 19 3.23 1.72 0.83
C PHE A 19 2.77 1.05 2.13
N ARG A 20 3.61 1.05 3.18
CA ARG A 20 3.27 0.53 4.52
C ARG A 20 1.98 1.16 5.04
N PHE A 21 1.85 2.48 4.94
CA PHE A 21 0.70 3.21 5.47
C PHE A 21 -0.63 2.75 4.85
N TYR A 22 -0.65 2.42 3.55
CA TYR A 22 -1.87 2.00 2.86
C TYR A 22 -2.17 0.50 2.97
N VAL A 23 -1.14 -0.36 3.03
CA VAL A 23 -1.32 -1.82 3.05
C VAL A 23 -1.46 -2.38 4.46
N TRP A 24 -0.82 -1.78 5.45
CA TRP A 24 -0.98 -2.15 6.86
C TRP A 24 -2.44 -2.26 7.33
N PRO A 25 -3.31 -1.28 7.04
CA PRO A 25 -4.74 -1.33 7.33
C PRO A 25 -5.42 -2.61 6.84
N LEU A 26 -5.20 -2.94 5.57
CA LEU A 26 -5.81 -4.08 4.91
C LEU A 26 -5.33 -5.40 5.51
N MET A 27 -4.03 -5.46 5.85
CA MET A 27 -3.41 -6.64 6.42
C MET A 27 -3.86 -6.93 7.85
N VAL A 28 -3.84 -5.91 8.70
CA VAL A 28 -4.25 -6.05 10.11
C VAL A 28 -5.75 -6.31 10.20
N MET A 29 -6.55 -5.71 9.32
CA MET A 29 -8.01 -5.93 9.27
C MET A 29 -8.43 -7.14 8.46
N TYR A 30 -7.52 -7.86 7.80
CA TYR A 30 -7.85 -8.99 6.94
C TYR A 30 -8.77 -10.03 7.60
N PRO A 31 -8.57 -10.42 8.89
CA PRO A 31 -9.49 -11.33 9.57
C PRO A 31 -10.92 -10.78 9.71
N LEU A 32 -11.06 -9.46 9.85
CA LEU A 32 -12.37 -8.81 10.04
C LEU A 32 -13.13 -8.66 8.72
N LEU A 33 -12.44 -8.61 7.58
CA LEU A 33 -13.09 -8.57 6.25
C LEU A 33 -13.93 -9.82 5.95
N TRP A 34 -13.63 -10.94 6.62
CA TRP A 34 -14.43 -12.18 6.54
C TRP A 34 -15.82 -12.01 7.15
N ILE A 35 -16.00 -11.10 8.11
CA ILE A 35 -17.33 -10.83 8.71
C ILE A 35 -18.29 -10.31 7.64
N GLY A 36 -17.85 -9.34 6.83
CA GLY A 36 -18.66 -8.85 5.72
C GLY A 36 -18.96 -9.94 4.68
N ARG A 37 -18.01 -10.84 4.40
CA ARG A 37 -18.25 -11.96 3.48
C ARG A 37 -19.26 -12.96 4.01
N VAL A 38 -19.22 -13.28 5.30
CA VAL A 38 -20.23 -14.14 5.92
C VAL A 38 -21.61 -13.47 5.85
N LEU A 39 -21.69 -12.16 6.10
CA LEU A 39 -22.92 -11.40 5.96
C LEU A 39 -23.46 -11.40 4.53
N ASP A 40 -22.61 -11.24 3.52
CA ASP A 40 -23.01 -11.31 2.10
C ASP A 40 -23.63 -12.68 1.78
N ILE A 41 -23.03 -13.76 2.28
CA ILE A 41 -23.52 -15.13 2.08
C ILE A 41 -24.87 -15.34 2.77
N VAL A 42 -25.02 -14.86 4.00
CA VAL A 42 -26.24 -15.02 4.81
C VAL A 42 -27.39 -14.18 4.26
N THR A 43 -27.12 -12.94 3.84
CA THR A 43 -28.14 -12.00 3.38
C THR A 43 -28.43 -12.10 1.88
N GLN A 44 -27.63 -12.87 1.12
CA GLN A 44 -27.66 -12.94 -0.35
C GLN A 44 -27.57 -11.57 -1.04
N ASN A 45 -27.09 -10.55 -0.34
CA ASN A 45 -26.95 -9.18 -0.82
C ASN A 45 -25.56 -8.67 -0.45
N PRO A 46 -24.79 -8.09 -1.40
CA PRO A 46 -23.45 -7.58 -1.11
C PRO A 46 -23.43 -6.26 -0.33
N LEU A 47 -24.53 -5.50 -0.28
CA LEU A 47 -24.57 -4.17 0.36
C LEU A 47 -24.26 -4.21 1.86
N PRO A 48 -24.90 -5.07 2.68
CA PRO A 48 -24.63 -5.12 4.11
C PRO A 48 -23.16 -5.46 4.43
N GLY A 49 -22.56 -6.44 3.75
CA GLY A 49 -21.17 -6.81 4.01
C GLY A 49 -20.18 -5.73 3.56
N ILE A 50 -20.45 -5.03 2.45
CA ILE A 50 -19.65 -3.87 2.03
C ILE A 50 -19.69 -2.77 3.10
N ILE A 51 -20.87 -2.42 3.60
CA ILE A 51 -21.03 -1.35 4.61
C ILE A 51 -20.31 -1.71 5.91
N VAL A 52 -20.47 -2.96 6.39
CA VAL A 52 -19.79 -3.43 7.59
C VAL A 52 -18.28 -3.42 7.43
N ASN A 53 -17.76 -3.93 6.31
CA ASN A 53 -16.33 -3.94 6.04
C ASN A 53 -15.76 -2.52 5.94
N ALA A 54 -16.44 -1.61 5.24
CA ALA A 54 -16.03 -0.21 5.15
C ALA A 54 -16.00 0.46 6.54
N SER A 55 -17.04 0.23 7.35
CA SER A 55 -17.13 0.79 8.71
C SER A 55 -16.01 0.27 9.62
N LEU A 56 -15.76 -1.04 9.60
CA LEU A 56 -14.69 -1.66 10.38
C LEU A 56 -13.31 -1.12 9.97
N PHE A 57 -13.08 -0.95 8.66
CA PHE A 57 -11.85 -0.39 8.14
C PHE A 57 -11.64 1.06 8.60
N SER A 58 -12.67 1.91 8.50
CA SER A 58 -12.61 3.30 8.95
C SER A 58 -12.37 3.42 10.46
N ILE A 59 -13.08 2.63 11.27
CA ILE A 59 -12.89 2.58 12.73
C ILE A 59 -11.46 2.18 13.06
N ALA A 60 -10.94 1.14 12.40
CA ALA A 60 -9.59 0.69 12.64
C ALA A 60 -8.53 1.73 12.27
N MET A 61 -8.73 2.46 11.16
CA MET A 61 -7.88 3.59 10.77
C MET A 61 -7.92 4.75 11.74
N LEU A 62 -9.01 4.92 12.46
CA LEU A 62 -9.11 6.00 13.42
C LEU A 62 -8.38 5.66 14.72
N PHE A 63 -8.54 4.42 15.18
CA PHE A 63 -8.08 4.02 16.50
C PHE A 63 -6.69 3.38 16.52
N PHE A 64 -6.34 2.52 15.56
CA PHE A 64 -5.05 1.84 15.60
C PHE A 64 -3.91 2.65 14.98
N LEU A 65 -4.22 3.69 14.21
CA LEU A 65 -3.24 4.48 13.47
C LEU A 65 -2.10 5.06 14.34
N PRO A 66 -2.34 5.61 15.55
CA PRO A 66 -1.26 6.14 16.37
C PRO A 66 -0.25 5.07 16.78
N ALA A 67 -0.73 3.91 17.24
CA ALA A 67 0.12 2.78 17.58
C ALA A 67 0.83 2.24 16.33
N ALA A 68 0.10 2.04 15.24
CA ALA A 68 0.63 1.52 13.99
C ALA A 68 1.78 2.36 13.43
N VAL A 69 1.60 3.68 13.36
CA VAL A 69 2.61 4.61 12.83
C VAL A 69 3.89 4.55 13.67
N VAL A 70 3.77 4.44 14.99
CA VAL A 70 4.92 4.30 15.89
C VAL A 70 5.67 2.99 15.65
N HIS A 71 4.97 1.86 15.45
CA HIS A 71 5.63 0.61 15.12
C HIS A 71 6.22 0.61 13.71
N MET A 72 5.57 1.27 12.75
CA MET A 72 6.07 1.41 11.38
C MET A 72 7.26 2.37 11.27
N SER A 73 7.50 3.23 12.26
CA SER A 73 8.74 4.00 12.34
C SER A 73 9.91 3.20 12.91
N GLN A 74 9.68 1.98 13.40
CA GLN A 74 10.74 1.15 14.00
C GLN A 74 11.60 0.44 12.95
N PRO A 75 12.83 0.07 13.34
CA PRO A 75 13.71 -0.76 12.53
C PRO A 75 13.08 -2.13 12.21
N TYR A 76 12.60 -2.82 13.24
CA TYR A 76 11.91 -4.12 13.14
C TYR A 76 10.41 -3.91 13.28
N LYS A 77 9.69 -4.23 12.21
CA LYS A 77 8.28 -3.83 12.07
C LYS A 77 7.29 -4.96 12.26
N PHE A 78 7.76 -6.21 12.40
CA PHE A 78 6.90 -7.39 12.29
C PHE A 78 5.70 -7.41 13.25
N ARG A 79 5.87 -6.87 14.47
CA ARG A 79 4.78 -6.77 15.46
C ARG A 79 3.64 -5.88 14.99
N ALA A 80 3.94 -4.80 14.25
CA ALA A 80 2.94 -3.90 13.69
C ALA A 80 1.95 -4.63 12.80
N TRP A 81 2.43 -5.61 12.04
CA TRP A 81 1.69 -6.28 10.99
C TRP A 81 0.88 -7.49 11.48
N LEU A 82 1.14 -7.97 12.69
CA LEU A 82 0.39 -9.07 13.28
C LEU A 82 -0.82 -8.52 14.05
N PHE A 83 -2.03 -8.81 13.56
CA PHE A 83 -3.27 -8.35 14.20
C PHE A 83 -3.33 -8.64 15.70
N VAL A 84 -2.95 -9.85 16.11
CA VAL A 84 -2.96 -10.24 17.54
C VAL A 84 -2.06 -9.35 18.40
N TRP A 85 -0.87 -9.00 17.90
CA TRP A 85 0.07 -8.15 18.63
C TRP A 85 -0.37 -6.69 18.61
N ALA A 86 -0.84 -6.19 17.47
CA ALA A 86 -1.40 -4.84 17.35
C ALA A 86 -2.59 -4.63 18.30
N VAL A 87 -3.48 -5.62 18.39
CA VAL A 87 -4.62 -5.61 19.33
C VAL A 87 -4.13 -5.66 20.78
N ARG A 88 -3.17 -6.52 21.11
CA ARG A 88 -2.58 -6.60 22.45
C ARG A 88 -1.94 -5.28 22.88
N ASP A 89 -1.13 -4.68 22.01
CA ASP A 89 -0.44 -3.42 22.29
C ASP A 89 -1.45 -2.26 22.37
N PHE A 90 -2.48 -2.23 21.52
CA PHE A 90 -3.60 -1.29 21.63
C PHE A 90 -4.30 -1.38 22.99
N PHE A 91 -4.60 -2.57 23.49
CA PHE A 91 -5.27 -2.72 24.78
C PHE A 91 -4.42 -2.27 25.97
N LYS A 92 -3.08 -2.39 25.88
CA LYS A 92 -2.19 -1.83 26.91
C LYS A 92 -2.19 -0.30 26.91
N THR A 93 -2.37 0.32 25.74
CA THR A 93 -2.33 1.77 25.56
C THR A 93 -3.68 2.37 25.21
N ILE A 94 -4.79 1.73 25.57
CA ILE A 94 -6.13 2.09 25.06
C ILE A 94 -6.48 3.56 25.33
N LEU A 95 -6.29 4.03 26.56
CA LEU A 95 -6.59 5.42 26.95
C LEU A 95 -5.79 6.45 26.14
N PRO A 96 -4.44 6.40 26.10
CA PRO A 96 -3.68 7.35 25.32
C PRO A 96 -3.91 7.19 23.80
N THR A 97 -4.16 5.98 23.30
CA THR A 97 -4.51 5.78 21.90
C THR A 97 -5.85 6.44 21.56
N LEU A 98 -6.88 6.27 22.39
CA LEU A 98 -8.19 6.92 22.22
C LEU A 98 -8.06 8.44 22.28
N TYR A 99 -7.25 8.98 23.17
CA TYR A 99 -7.00 10.42 23.24
C TYR A 99 -6.40 10.96 21.94
N VAL A 100 -5.36 10.30 21.40
CA VAL A 100 -4.77 10.69 20.12
C VAL A 100 -5.74 10.49 18.96
N ALA A 101 -6.56 9.44 18.97
CA ALA A 101 -7.61 9.22 17.97
C ALA A 101 -8.65 10.35 18.00
N MET A 102 -9.13 10.75 19.19
CA MET A 102 -10.05 11.88 19.36
C MET A 102 -9.46 13.19 18.87
N MET A 103 -8.17 13.44 19.17
CA MET A 103 -7.45 14.60 18.61
C MET A 103 -7.39 14.55 17.08
N ASN A 104 -7.19 13.36 16.49
CA ASN A 104 -7.18 13.17 15.04
C ASN A 104 -8.55 13.51 14.42
N ILE A 105 -9.64 13.00 15.01
CA ILE A 105 -11.02 13.32 14.57
C ILE A 105 -11.26 14.82 14.63
N PHE A 106 -10.91 15.45 15.75
CA PHE A 106 -11.23 16.85 15.99
C PHE A 106 -10.36 17.81 15.16
N LEU A 107 -9.06 17.52 14.99
CA LEU A 107 -8.14 18.43 14.31
C LEU A 107 -8.06 18.16 12.80
N VAL A 108 -8.07 16.90 12.39
CA VAL A 108 -7.92 16.51 10.97
C VAL A 108 -9.27 16.17 10.36
N GLY A 109 -10.11 15.42 11.08
CA GLY A 109 -11.42 14.96 10.59
C GLY A 109 -12.49 16.04 10.51
N LEU A 110 -12.34 17.16 11.24
CA LEU A 110 -13.36 18.20 11.31
C LEU A 110 -13.65 18.86 9.96
N VAL A 111 -12.63 19.13 9.15
CA VAL A 111 -12.82 19.73 7.80
C VAL A 111 -13.64 18.80 6.88
N PRO A 112 -13.26 17.53 6.64
CA PRO A 112 -14.06 16.65 5.80
C PRO A 112 -15.44 16.32 6.40
N ILE A 113 -15.58 16.25 7.73
CA ILE A 113 -16.88 16.06 8.38
C ILE A 113 -17.79 17.27 8.11
N ILE A 114 -17.29 18.50 8.23
CA ILE A 114 -18.05 19.72 7.91
C ILE A 114 -18.47 19.71 6.44
N LEU A 115 -17.56 19.40 5.52
CA LEU A 115 -17.90 19.30 4.10
C LEU A 115 -18.99 18.25 3.87
N LEU A 116 -18.90 17.08 4.50
CA LEU A 116 -19.89 16.02 4.40
C LEU A 116 -21.25 16.45 4.96
N VAL A 117 -21.29 17.12 6.11
CA VAL A 117 -22.54 17.67 6.68
C VAL A 117 -23.15 18.73 5.76
N VAL A 118 -22.34 19.61 5.18
CA VAL A 118 -22.78 20.61 4.20
C VAL A 118 -23.43 19.93 2.99
N PHE A 119 -22.82 18.89 2.44
CA PHE A 119 -23.41 18.11 1.33
C PHE A 119 -24.70 17.39 1.74
N LEU A 120 -24.77 16.83 2.95
CA LEU A 120 -25.98 16.16 3.43
C LEU A 120 -27.15 17.13 3.65
N VAL A 121 -26.88 18.34 4.17
CA VAL A 121 -27.92 19.34 4.47
C VAL A 121 -28.34 20.13 3.23
N MET A 122 -27.36 20.51 2.39
CA MET A 122 -27.60 21.38 1.24
C MET A 122 -27.83 20.60 -0.07
N GLY A 123 -27.62 19.27 -0.08
CA GLY A 123 -27.71 18.44 -1.27
C GLY A 123 -26.71 18.90 -2.34
N ASP A 124 -27.18 19.03 -3.57
CA ASP A 124 -26.37 19.42 -4.73
C ASP A 124 -26.16 20.94 -4.86
N LYS A 125 -26.75 21.76 -3.99
CA LYS A 125 -26.64 23.23 -4.06
C LYS A 125 -25.19 23.75 -4.04
N PRO A 126 -24.27 23.21 -3.21
CA PRO A 126 -22.87 23.61 -3.24
C PRO A 126 -22.23 23.29 -4.60
N LEU A 127 -22.49 22.10 -5.14
CA LEU A 127 -21.98 21.69 -6.44
C LEU A 127 -22.50 22.60 -7.55
N GLY A 128 -23.81 22.92 -7.53
CA GLY A 128 -24.45 23.86 -8.47
C GLY A 128 -23.88 25.29 -8.38
N PHE A 129 -23.56 25.75 -7.17
CA PHE A 129 -22.89 27.04 -6.97
C PHE A 129 -21.49 27.04 -7.60
N PHE A 130 -20.67 26.01 -7.35
CA PHE A 130 -19.34 25.91 -7.93
C PHE A 130 -19.36 25.79 -9.46
N THR A 131 -20.24 24.96 -10.01
CA THR A 131 -20.36 24.81 -11.47
C THR A 131 -20.80 26.12 -12.12
N THR A 132 -21.75 26.83 -11.52
CA THR A 132 -22.20 28.14 -12.01
C THR A 132 -21.09 29.18 -11.92
N LEU A 133 -20.31 29.19 -10.84
CA LEU A 133 -19.18 30.10 -10.69
C LEU A 133 -18.10 29.84 -11.77
N VAL A 134 -17.76 28.57 -12.02
CA VAL A 134 -16.84 28.17 -13.10
C VAL A 134 -17.38 28.59 -14.46
N VAL A 135 -18.64 28.28 -14.78
CA VAL A 135 -19.27 28.64 -16.07
C VAL A 135 -19.30 30.15 -16.27
N ASN A 136 -19.63 30.93 -15.24
CA ASN A 136 -19.66 32.38 -15.31
C ASN A 136 -18.25 32.98 -15.49
N THR A 137 -17.24 32.43 -14.82
CA THR A 137 -15.84 32.85 -15.02
C THR A 137 -15.35 32.52 -16.43
N VAL A 138 -15.68 31.34 -16.96
CA VAL A 138 -15.36 30.96 -18.35
C VAL A 138 -16.07 31.87 -19.35
N ALA A 139 -17.36 32.17 -19.13
CA ALA A 139 -18.13 33.08 -19.98
C ALA A 139 -17.57 34.52 -19.96
N TRP A 140 -17.19 35.04 -18.78
CA TRP A 140 -16.57 36.36 -18.64
C TRP A 140 -15.20 36.43 -19.32
N LEU A 141 -14.38 35.39 -19.21
CA LEU A 141 -13.09 35.31 -19.90
C LEU A 141 -13.27 35.30 -21.43
N ARG A 142 -14.26 34.55 -21.91
CA ARG A 142 -14.64 34.50 -23.33
C ARG A 142 -15.12 35.86 -23.84
N SER A 143 -15.78 36.68 -23.02
CA SER A 143 -16.30 37.98 -23.47
C SER A 143 -15.29 39.13 -23.35
N ASN A 144 -14.35 39.08 -22.40
CA ASN A 144 -13.49 40.23 -22.07
C ASN A 144 -12.04 40.09 -22.52
N VAL A 145 -11.54 38.87 -22.68
CA VAL A 145 -10.12 38.65 -22.93
C VAL A 145 -9.89 38.04 -24.32
N TRP A 146 -10.84 37.26 -24.86
CA TRP A 146 -10.59 36.48 -26.07
C TRP A 146 -11.84 36.30 -26.95
N ASP A 147 -11.88 36.92 -28.13
CA ASP A 147 -12.93 36.72 -29.16
C ASP A 147 -12.80 35.31 -29.80
N LEU A 148 -13.13 34.28 -29.03
CA LEU A 148 -13.03 32.88 -29.44
C LEU A 148 -14.37 32.43 -30.03
N GLN A 149 -14.59 32.83 -31.28
CA GLN A 149 -15.60 32.24 -32.15
C GLN A 149 -14.97 31.06 -32.92
N GLY A 150 -15.21 29.83 -32.41
CA GLY A 150 -15.06 28.58 -33.17
C GLY A 150 -13.72 27.84 -33.01
N GLY A 151 -13.76 26.63 -32.43
CA GLY A 151 -12.61 25.70 -32.32
C GLY A 151 -12.72 24.74 -31.11
N PRO A 152 -11.77 23.78 -30.93
CA PRO A 152 -11.75 22.83 -29.80
C PRO A 152 -11.41 23.52 -28.47
N GLY A 153 -12.24 24.47 -28.07
CA GLY A 153 -11.99 25.35 -26.93
C GLY A 153 -12.04 24.64 -25.58
N PHE A 154 -12.73 23.49 -25.51
CA PHE A 154 -12.76 22.62 -24.34
C PHE A 154 -11.35 22.14 -23.93
N LEU A 155 -10.57 21.60 -24.88
CA LEU A 155 -9.27 21.00 -24.61
C LEU A 155 -8.18 22.02 -24.26
N PHE A 156 -8.18 23.17 -24.92
CA PHE A 156 -7.08 24.13 -24.81
C PHE A 156 -7.36 25.29 -23.85
N TYR A 157 -8.61 25.53 -23.45
CA TYR A 157 -8.97 26.68 -22.61
C TYR A 157 -9.82 26.29 -21.39
N GLU A 158 -10.92 25.57 -21.57
CA GLU A 158 -11.77 25.20 -20.44
C GLU A 158 -11.07 24.21 -19.51
N LEU A 159 -10.39 23.20 -20.07
CA LEU A 159 -9.69 22.18 -19.29
C LEU A 159 -8.54 22.75 -18.44
N PRO A 160 -7.63 23.62 -18.95
CA PRO A 160 -6.63 24.29 -18.11
C PRO A 160 -7.21 25.20 -17.03
N ILE A 161 -8.33 25.90 -17.29
CA ILE A 161 -8.97 26.78 -16.29
C ILE A 161 -9.60 25.94 -15.17
N VAL A 162 -10.37 24.93 -15.52
CA VAL A 162 -10.95 23.99 -14.56
C VAL A 162 -9.85 23.31 -13.76
N PHE A 163 -8.76 22.89 -14.41
CA PHE A 163 -7.60 22.31 -13.73
C PHE A 163 -6.96 23.31 -12.76
N THR A 164 -6.72 24.55 -13.18
CA THR A 164 -6.12 25.58 -12.32
C THR A 164 -7.01 25.90 -11.12
N PHE A 165 -8.33 26.03 -11.33
CA PHE A 165 -9.30 26.26 -10.26
C PHE A 165 -9.35 25.07 -9.29
N THR A 166 -9.33 23.85 -9.82
CA THR A 166 -9.25 22.62 -9.02
C THR A 166 -7.97 22.59 -8.19
N VAL A 167 -6.82 22.90 -8.78
CA VAL A 167 -5.52 22.97 -8.08
C VAL A 167 -5.54 24.02 -6.97
N ILE A 168 -6.14 25.19 -7.20
CA ILE A 168 -6.27 26.23 -6.18
C ILE A 168 -7.15 25.74 -5.02
N ILE A 169 -8.34 25.21 -5.30
CA ILE A 169 -9.26 24.71 -4.27
C ILE A 169 -8.61 23.59 -3.45
N PHE A 170 -8.12 22.55 -4.12
CA PHE A 170 -7.48 21.43 -3.43
C PHE A 170 -6.20 21.86 -2.73
N GLY A 171 -5.42 22.75 -3.33
CA GLY A 171 -4.22 23.34 -2.73
C GLY A 171 -4.54 24.08 -1.42
N THR A 172 -5.59 24.90 -1.41
CA THR A 172 -6.04 25.59 -0.19
C THR A 172 -6.57 24.60 0.85
N LEU A 173 -7.39 23.62 0.47
CA LEU A 173 -7.88 22.58 1.37
C LEU A 173 -6.72 21.79 2.01
N PHE A 174 -5.73 21.37 1.21
CA PHE A 174 -4.55 20.67 1.71
C PHE A 174 -3.68 21.57 2.58
N ALA A 175 -3.55 22.87 2.27
CA ALA A 175 -2.83 23.81 3.11
C ALA A 175 -3.49 23.98 4.49
N ILE A 176 -4.83 24.04 4.56
CA ILE A 176 -5.57 24.07 5.82
C ILE A 176 -5.36 22.78 6.63
N MET A 177 -5.36 21.62 5.96
CA MET A 177 -5.11 20.32 6.60
C MET A 177 -3.63 20.08 6.97
N ALA A 178 -2.70 20.83 6.40
CA ALA A 178 -1.27 20.64 6.64
C ALA A 178 -0.88 20.91 8.09
N PHE A 179 -1.43 21.97 8.71
CA PHE A 179 -1.11 22.30 10.10
C PHE A 179 -1.58 21.20 11.08
N PRO A 180 -2.85 20.76 11.06
CA PRO A 180 -3.30 19.62 11.87
C PRO A 180 -2.47 18.36 11.63
N ALA A 181 -2.11 18.05 10.38
CA ALA A 181 -1.30 16.88 10.06
C ALA A 181 0.11 16.94 10.66
N ILE A 182 0.79 18.08 10.55
CA ILE A 182 2.14 18.29 11.13
C ILE A 182 2.07 18.24 12.67
N PHE A 183 1.02 18.80 13.26
CA PHE A 183 0.80 18.73 14.69
C PHE A 183 0.59 17.28 15.15
N MET A 184 -0.27 16.52 14.46
CA MET A 184 -0.51 15.11 14.75
C MET A 184 0.76 14.25 14.60
N MET A 185 1.63 14.56 13.64
CA MET A 185 2.93 13.88 13.50
C MET A 185 3.78 14.01 14.78
N ARG A 186 3.80 15.20 15.40
CA ARG A 186 4.53 15.43 16.66
C ARG A 186 3.85 14.72 17.84
N VAL A 187 2.52 14.76 17.91
CA VAL A 187 1.75 14.08 18.97
C VAL A 187 1.99 12.57 18.93
N ILE A 188 1.91 11.94 17.75
CA ILE A 188 2.19 10.51 17.57
C ILE A 188 3.64 10.18 17.94
N GLY A 189 4.59 11.06 17.58
CA GLY A 189 5.99 10.90 17.99
C GLY A 189 6.20 10.93 19.50
N GLN A 190 5.51 11.82 20.22
CA GLN A 190 5.56 11.86 21.68
C GLN A 190 4.86 10.64 22.30
N TYR A 191 3.70 10.26 21.78
CA TYR A 191 2.99 9.03 22.18
C TYR A 191 3.92 7.81 22.13
N GLY A 192 4.65 7.62 21.02
CA GLY A 192 5.62 6.53 20.92
C GLY A 192 6.81 6.62 21.87
N ARG A 193 7.20 7.84 22.27
CA ARG A 193 8.29 8.06 23.24
C ARG A 193 7.85 7.76 24.68
N TYR A 194 6.66 8.20 25.09
CA TYR A 194 6.15 8.00 26.45
C TYR A 194 5.71 6.55 26.71
N PHE A 195 5.04 5.93 25.74
CA PHE A 195 4.51 4.56 25.88
C PHE A 195 5.44 3.49 25.28
N LYS A 196 6.74 3.79 25.20
CA LYS A 196 7.75 2.90 24.60
C LYS A 196 7.76 1.48 25.17
N PRO A 197 7.67 1.26 26.50
CA PRO A 197 7.63 -0.08 27.08
C PRO A 197 6.34 -0.83 26.74
N ASP A 198 5.21 -0.14 26.80
CA ASP A 198 3.88 -0.74 26.60
C ASP A 198 3.66 -1.15 25.14
N LEU A 199 4.16 -0.32 24.22
CA LEU A 199 4.19 -0.58 22.77
C LEU A 199 5.29 -1.57 22.36
N SER A 200 5.99 -2.20 23.30
CA SER A 200 7.00 -3.25 23.00
C SER A 200 8.00 -2.84 21.90
N ILE A 201 8.42 -1.56 21.89
CA ILE A 201 9.25 -0.96 20.83
C ILE A 201 10.72 -1.40 20.93
N VAL A 202 11.06 -2.20 21.94
CA VAL A 202 12.43 -2.66 22.19
C VAL A 202 12.87 -3.62 21.09
N LYS A 203 14.14 -3.50 20.67
CA LYS A 203 14.76 -4.41 19.70
C LYS A 203 14.87 -5.80 20.34
N GLU A 204 13.98 -6.70 19.93
CA GLU A 204 14.00 -8.10 20.38
C GLU A 204 14.81 -9.02 19.46
N VAL A 205 15.25 -8.51 18.30
CA VAL A 205 15.79 -9.33 17.22
C VAL A 205 17.19 -8.89 16.84
N THR A 206 18.09 -9.86 16.68
CA THR A 206 19.47 -9.60 16.26
C THR A 206 19.55 -9.54 14.73
N ALA A 207 20.37 -8.61 14.22
CA ALA A 207 20.54 -8.49 12.79
C ALA A 207 21.38 -9.67 12.25
N GLY A 208 21.09 -10.11 11.02
CA GLY A 208 21.70 -11.31 10.44
C GLY A 208 21.10 -12.63 10.92
N GLU A 209 20.27 -12.63 11.95
CA GLU A 209 19.54 -13.81 12.41
C GLU A 209 18.49 -14.25 11.37
N VAL A 210 18.28 -15.56 11.27
CA VAL A 210 17.33 -16.14 10.32
C VAL A 210 15.89 -15.82 10.74
N VAL A 211 15.09 -15.34 9.79
CA VAL A 211 13.71 -14.96 10.06
C VAL A 211 12.79 -16.17 10.19
N SER A 212 11.86 -16.12 11.15
CA SER A 212 10.81 -17.11 11.38
C SER A 212 9.69 -17.08 10.33
N PHE A 213 8.80 -18.08 10.36
CA PHE A 213 7.70 -18.22 9.38
C PHE A 213 6.74 -17.02 9.37
N GLY A 214 6.30 -16.55 10.53
CA GLY A 214 5.26 -15.51 10.64
C GLY A 214 5.57 -14.23 9.85
N PRO A 215 6.73 -13.57 10.06
CA PRO A 215 7.11 -12.39 9.29
C PRO A 215 7.26 -12.67 7.79
N ARG A 216 7.71 -13.87 7.40
CA ARG A 216 7.80 -14.28 6.00
C ARG A 216 6.43 -14.43 5.36
N PHE A 217 5.48 -15.07 6.05
CA PHE A 217 4.11 -15.20 5.60
C PHE A 217 3.47 -13.82 5.41
N LEU A 218 3.62 -12.92 6.38
CA LEU A 218 3.11 -11.55 6.26
C LEU A 218 3.73 -10.79 5.08
N ALA A 219 5.05 -10.88 4.88
CA ALA A 219 5.68 -10.27 3.73
C ALA A 219 5.15 -10.84 2.40
N TYR A 220 4.89 -12.15 2.35
CA TYR A 220 4.28 -12.78 1.18
C TYR A 220 2.85 -12.28 0.94
N GLN A 221 2.03 -12.11 1.97
CA GLN A 221 0.69 -11.53 1.83
C GLN A 221 0.74 -10.08 1.31
N ILE A 222 1.71 -9.31 1.78
CA ILE A 222 1.95 -7.94 1.29
C ILE A 222 2.36 -7.96 -0.19
N ASP A 223 3.26 -8.87 -0.58
CA ASP A 223 3.66 -9.06 -1.97
C ASP A 223 2.47 -9.52 -2.83
N LEU A 224 1.56 -10.35 -2.30
CA LEU A 224 0.33 -10.76 -3.00
C LEU A 224 -0.63 -9.60 -3.23
N ILE A 225 -0.80 -8.69 -2.26
CA ILE A 225 -1.63 -7.48 -2.45
C ILE A 225 -1.05 -6.63 -3.58
N LEU A 226 0.28 -6.43 -3.60
CA LEU A 226 0.96 -5.73 -4.69
C LEU A 226 0.73 -6.41 -6.04
N MET A 227 0.86 -7.73 -6.06
CA MET A 227 0.58 -8.52 -7.26
C MET A 227 -0.86 -8.31 -7.76
N VAL A 228 -1.86 -8.39 -6.88
CA VAL A 228 -3.26 -8.16 -7.25
C VAL A 228 -3.46 -6.74 -7.81
N VAL A 229 -2.82 -5.74 -7.24
CA VAL A 229 -2.87 -4.35 -7.74
C VAL A 229 -2.19 -4.21 -9.12
N MET A 230 -1.18 -5.03 -9.41
CA MET A 230 -0.49 -5.06 -10.70
C MET A 230 -1.23 -5.89 -11.76
N TRP A 231 -2.16 -6.76 -11.37
CA TRP A 231 -2.89 -7.63 -12.29
C TRP A 231 -3.64 -6.91 -13.42
N PRO A 232 -4.32 -5.76 -13.18
CA PRO A 232 -4.95 -4.98 -14.25
C PRO A 232 -3.99 -4.55 -15.36
N VAL A 233 -2.70 -4.34 -15.06
CA VAL A 233 -1.69 -4.00 -16.08
C VAL A 233 -1.51 -5.15 -17.06
N ALA A 234 -1.50 -6.40 -16.59
CA ALA A 234 -1.42 -7.57 -17.45
C ALA A 234 -2.68 -7.73 -18.33
N LEU A 235 -3.87 -7.44 -17.77
CA LEU A 235 -5.12 -7.42 -18.54
C LEU A 235 -5.10 -6.33 -19.61
N LEU A 236 -4.53 -5.17 -19.31
CA LEU A 236 -4.41 -4.04 -20.22
C LEU A 236 -3.45 -4.34 -21.38
N ILE A 237 -2.35 -5.06 -21.11
CA ILE A 237 -1.46 -5.61 -22.15
C ILE A 237 -2.23 -6.60 -23.05
N GLY A 238 -3.02 -7.49 -22.45
CA GLY A 238 -3.93 -8.39 -23.18
C GLY A 238 -4.91 -7.66 -24.08
N PHE A 239 -5.55 -6.63 -23.54
CA PHE A 239 -6.50 -5.79 -24.27
C PHE A 239 -5.83 -5.08 -25.47
N PHE A 240 -4.62 -4.56 -25.31
CA PHE A 240 -3.86 -4.01 -26.43
C PHE A 240 -3.50 -5.07 -27.48
N SER A 241 -3.21 -6.31 -27.07
CA SER A 241 -2.96 -7.39 -28.02
C SER A 241 -4.19 -7.72 -28.87
N THR A 242 -5.40 -7.59 -28.31
CA THR A 242 -6.67 -7.72 -29.05
C THR A 242 -6.75 -6.71 -30.21
N PHE A 243 -6.36 -5.46 -29.97
CA PHE A 243 -6.32 -4.43 -31.01
C PHE A 243 -5.35 -4.81 -32.14
N ILE A 244 -4.14 -5.27 -31.80
CA ILE A 244 -3.13 -5.71 -32.77
C ILE A 244 -3.64 -6.89 -33.61
N PHE A 245 -4.20 -7.93 -32.98
CA PHE A 245 -4.68 -9.10 -33.73
C PHE A 245 -5.89 -8.79 -34.61
N ARG A 246 -6.75 -7.84 -34.21
CA ARG A 246 -7.85 -7.35 -35.07
C ARG A 246 -7.35 -6.56 -36.28
N LEU A 247 -6.28 -5.78 -36.15
CA LEU A 247 -5.65 -5.12 -37.30
C LEU A 247 -5.12 -6.13 -38.33
N TRP A 248 -4.77 -7.34 -37.89
CA TRP A 248 -4.29 -8.44 -38.73
C TRP A 248 -5.43 -9.34 -39.26
N ASN A 249 -6.68 -8.91 -39.07
CA ASN A 249 -7.89 -9.60 -39.51
C ASN A 249 -7.99 -11.05 -38.99
N ALA A 250 -7.47 -11.32 -37.79
CA ALA A 250 -7.57 -12.63 -37.17
C ALA A 250 -9.02 -12.96 -36.78
N PRO A 251 -9.46 -14.23 -36.84
CA PRO A 251 -10.81 -14.64 -36.44
C PRO A 251 -11.12 -14.26 -34.99
N PRO A 252 -12.36 -13.81 -34.65
CA PRO A 252 -12.69 -13.34 -33.30
C PRO A 252 -12.37 -14.34 -32.17
N ALA A 253 -12.70 -15.62 -32.38
CA ALA A 253 -12.39 -16.68 -31.41
C ALA A 253 -10.89 -16.87 -31.17
N LEU A 254 -10.07 -16.72 -32.22
CA LEU A 254 -8.61 -16.79 -32.11
C LEU A 254 -8.06 -15.57 -31.37
N VAL A 255 -8.61 -14.38 -31.62
CA VAL A 255 -8.22 -13.15 -30.94
C VAL A 255 -8.45 -13.23 -29.44
N GLU A 256 -9.61 -13.72 -29.00
CA GLU A 256 -9.93 -13.87 -27.57
C GLU A 256 -8.96 -14.84 -26.88
N LEU A 257 -8.73 -16.01 -27.48
CA LEU A 257 -7.80 -17.01 -26.95
C LEU A 257 -6.37 -16.45 -26.86
N LEU A 258 -5.85 -15.85 -27.94
CA LEU A 258 -4.50 -15.30 -27.96
C LEU A 258 -4.34 -14.14 -26.96
N SER A 259 -5.34 -13.28 -26.83
CA SER A 259 -5.31 -12.15 -25.88
C SER A 259 -5.29 -12.64 -24.43
N MET A 260 -6.03 -13.71 -24.12
CA MET A 260 -6.00 -14.36 -22.80
C MET A 260 -4.62 -14.97 -22.52
N VAL A 261 -4.03 -15.67 -23.51
CA VAL A 261 -2.69 -16.26 -23.40
C VAL A 261 -1.64 -15.18 -23.18
N VAL A 262 -1.68 -14.08 -23.96
CA VAL A 262 -0.78 -12.93 -23.80
C VAL A 262 -0.91 -12.32 -22.40
N SER A 263 -2.14 -12.13 -21.90
CA SER A 263 -2.38 -11.62 -20.54
C SER A 263 -1.77 -12.53 -19.47
N MET A 264 -1.93 -13.84 -19.62
CA MET A 264 -1.40 -14.84 -18.68
C MET A 264 0.13 -14.83 -18.66
N PHE A 265 0.78 -14.79 -19.83
CA PHE A 265 2.24 -14.71 -19.92
C PHE A 265 2.77 -13.37 -19.41
N ALA A 266 2.10 -12.25 -19.73
CA ALA A 266 2.44 -10.94 -19.19
C ALA A 266 2.41 -10.95 -17.66
N TRP A 267 1.36 -11.54 -17.08
CA TRP A 267 1.23 -11.72 -15.64
C TRP A 267 2.38 -12.55 -15.03
N LEU A 268 2.70 -13.71 -15.64
CA LEU A 268 3.79 -14.57 -15.17
C LEU A 268 5.16 -13.88 -15.25
N ILE A 269 5.43 -13.16 -16.34
CA ILE A 269 6.65 -12.40 -16.52
C ILE A 269 6.76 -11.30 -15.46
N MET A 270 5.68 -10.54 -15.21
CA MET A 270 5.66 -9.51 -14.18
C MET A 270 5.96 -10.08 -12.79
N LEU A 271 5.40 -11.24 -12.47
CA LEU A 271 5.66 -11.94 -11.21
C LEU A 271 7.15 -12.31 -11.09
N LEU A 272 7.72 -12.96 -12.12
CA LEU A 272 9.13 -13.34 -12.13
C LEU A 272 10.06 -12.13 -12.04
N GLN A 273 9.73 -11.04 -12.73
CA GLN A 273 10.50 -9.80 -12.66
C GLN A 273 10.44 -9.19 -11.27
N TYR A 274 9.27 -9.11 -10.65
CA TYR A 274 9.13 -8.55 -9.30
C TYR A 274 9.95 -9.32 -8.26
N PHE A 275 9.77 -10.65 -8.19
CA PHE A 275 10.49 -11.46 -7.20
C PHE A 275 11.97 -11.61 -7.55
N GLY A 276 12.30 -11.94 -8.80
CA GLY A 276 13.68 -12.18 -9.23
C GLY A 276 14.53 -10.91 -9.23
N ALA A 277 14.04 -9.80 -9.81
CA ALA A 277 14.78 -8.55 -9.83
C ALA A 277 14.81 -7.86 -8.45
N GLY A 278 13.74 -7.97 -7.66
CA GLY A 278 13.71 -7.45 -6.28
C GLY A 278 14.73 -8.13 -5.37
N GLU A 279 14.82 -9.46 -5.43
CA GLU A 279 15.72 -10.25 -4.57
C GLU A 279 17.18 -10.20 -4.99
N SER A 280 17.47 -10.05 -6.30
CA SER A 280 18.84 -9.89 -6.80
C SER A 280 19.31 -8.44 -6.89
N GLY A 281 18.41 -7.47 -6.73
CA GLY A 281 18.71 -6.04 -6.82
C GLY A 281 19.43 -5.49 -5.58
N ALA A 282 19.70 -4.18 -5.61
CA ALA A 282 20.34 -3.47 -4.50
C ALA A 282 19.56 -3.59 -3.17
N ALA A 283 18.22 -3.68 -3.27
CA ALA A 283 17.34 -3.86 -2.11
C ALA A 283 17.45 -5.26 -1.47
N ARG A 284 17.92 -6.27 -2.22
CA ARG A 284 18.05 -7.68 -1.78
C ARG A 284 16.76 -8.25 -1.19
N GLY A 285 15.61 -7.86 -1.74
CA GLY A 285 14.30 -8.25 -1.22
C GLY A 285 13.17 -7.58 -1.99
N THR A 286 11.99 -8.20 -1.95
CA THR A 286 10.75 -7.64 -2.48
C THR A 286 10.25 -6.47 -1.63
N MET A 287 9.33 -5.66 -2.14
CA MET A 287 8.77 -4.55 -1.36
C MET A 287 8.11 -5.05 -0.06
N GLY A 288 7.43 -6.20 -0.08
CA GLY A 288 6.87 -6.83 1.13
C GLY A 288 7.94 -7.21 2.14
N LYS A 289 9.02 -7.89 1.71
CA LYS A 289 10.12 -8.27 2.60
C LYS A 289 10.85 -7.05 3.18
N TRP A 290 11.07 -6.05 2.35
CA TRP A 290 11.71 -4.80 2.72
C TRP A 290 10.82 -3.96 3.65
N SER A 291 9.49 -4.02 3.47
CA SER A 291 8.52 -3.37 4.36
C SER A 291 8.59 -3.91 5.79
N MET A 292 9.01 -5.17 5.95
CA MET A 292 9.16 -5.88 7.23
C MET A 292 10.58 -5.80 7.81
N GLY A 293 11.56 -5.27 7.07
CA GLY A 293 12.96 -5.21 7.50
C GLY A 293 13.74 -6.51 7.23
N MET A 294 13.34 -7.28 6.23
CA MET A 294 14.00 -8.54 5.84
C MET A 294 14.74 -8.41 4.52
N ILE A 295 15.82 -9.18 4.38
CA ILE A 295 16.57 -9.32 3.14
C ILE A 295 16.85 -10.79 2.83
N VAL A 296 17.08 -11.08 1.56
CA VAL A 296 17.42 -12.42 1.04
C VAL A 296 18.90 -12.42 0.68
N LEU A 297 19.62 -13.40 1.23
CA LEU A 297 21.04 -13.62 0.97
C LEU A 297 21.27 -15.07 0.53
N HIS A 298 22.39 -15.31 -0.15
CA HIS A 298 22.87 -16.65 -0.37
C HIS A 298 23.27 -17.28 0.98
N GLU A 299 23.38 -18.61 1.06
CA GLU A 299 23.81 -19.30 2.27
C GLU A 299 25.14 -18.77 2.84
N ASP A 300 26.08 -18.44 1.96
CA ASP A 300 27.39 -17.85 2.29
C ASP A 300 27.32 -16.38 2.76
N GLY A 301 26.13 -15.77 2.82
CA GLY A 301 25.94 -14.37 3.22
C GLY A 301 26.15 -13.32 2.13
N ARG A 302 26.57 -13.72 0.93
CA ARG A 302 26.65 -12.85 -0.24
C ARG A 302 25.25 -12.50 -0.81
N PRO A 303 25.12 -11.43 -1.62
CA PRO A 303 23.89 -11.17 -2.39
C PRO A 303 23.58 -12.29 -3.39
N LEU A 304 22.30 -12.49 -3.70
CA LEU A 304 21.89 -13.42 -4.75
C LEU A 304 22.29 -12.88 -6.13
N LYS A 305 22.82 -13.76 -6.97
CA LYS A 305 22.96 -13.45 -8.40
C LYS A 305 21.59 -13.47 -9.07
N ARG A 306 21.43 -12.74 -10.18
CA ARG A 306 20.16 -12.68 -10.92
C ARG A 306 19.61 -14.08 -11.23
N GLY A 307 20.44 -14.97 -11.79
CA GLY A 307 20.02 -16.34 -12.11
C GLY A 307 19.50 -17.11 -10.89
N GLU A 308 20.19 -17.03 -9.76
CA GLU A 308 19.80 -17.68 -8.50
C GLU A 308 18.45 -17.16 -7.98
N ALA A 309 18.22 -15.84 -8.10
CA ALA A 309 16.95 -15.22 -7.69
C ALA A 309 15.78 -15.61 -8.61
N TYR A 310 15.99 -15.71 -9.93
CA TYR A 310 14.95 -16.20 -10.84
C TYR A 310 14.65 -17.69 -10.62
N THR A 311 15.68 -18.52 -10.42
CA THR A 311 15.48 -19.93 -10.05
C THR A 311 14.70 -20.04 -8.74
N ARG A 312 15.03 -19.22 -7.74
CA ARG A 312 14.28 -19.13 -6.49
C ARG A 312 12.82 -18.73 -6.70
N ALA A 313 12.55 -17.74 -7.55
CA ALA A 313 11.18 -17.29 -7.86
C ALA A 313 10.35 -18.38 -8.56
N VAL A 314 10.94 -19.08 -9.54
CA VAL A 314 10.30 -20.22 -10.21
C VAL A 314 10.05 -21.36 -9.23
N CYS A 315 11.04 -21.71 -8.42
CA CYS A 315 10.90 -22.71 -7.36
C CYS A 315 9.79 -22.34 -6.36
N ALA A 316 9.68 -21.06 -5.98
CA ALA A 316 8.63 -20.59 -5.10
C ALA A 316 7.24 -20.71 -5.75
N ALA A 317 7.12 -20.40 -7.04
CA ALA A 317 5.89 -20.59 -7.81
C ALA A 317 5.50 -22.08 -7.88
N LEU A 318 6.45 -22.98 -8.12
CA LEU A 318 6.21 -24.43 -8.10
C LEU A 318 5.83 -24.94 -6.70
N CYS A 319 6.42 -24.39 -5.64
CA CYS A 319 6.07 -24.72 -4.26
C CYS A 319 4.68 -24.22 -3.85
N ALA A 320 4.08 -23.28 -4.59
CA ALA A 320 2.72 -22.80 -4.33
C ALA A 320 1.65 -23.78 -4.85
N ILE A 321 1.95 -24.56 -5.91
CA ILE A 321 1.03 -25.54 -6.52
C ILE A 321 0.49 -26.59 -5.52
N PRO A 322 1.32 -27.25 -4.68
CA PRO A 322 0.83 -28.20 -3.69
C PRO A 322 0.30 -27.47 -2.43
N PHE A 323 -0.64 -26.53 -2.60
CA PHE A 323 -1.29 -25.78 -1.50
C PHE A 323 -0.31 -25.15 -0.49
N TYR A 324 0.79 -24.56 -0.97
CA TYR A 324 1.81 -23.92 -0.13
C TYR A 324 2.51 -24.82 0.90
N ILE A 325 2.40 -26.15 0.81
CA ILE A 325 3.04 -27.08 1.76
C ILE A 325 4.57 -26.85 1.81
N GLY A 326 5.20 -26.54 0.67
CA GLY A 326 6.63 -26.23 0.60
C GLY A 326 7.06 -24.98 1.39
N PHE A 327 6.13 -24.08 1.70
CA PHE A 327 6.39 -22.91 2.55
C PHE A 327 6.30 -23.24 4.04
N LEU A 328 5.46 -24.21 4.42
CA LEU A 328 5.29 -24.66 5.82
C LEU A 328 6.52 -25.38 6.38
N MET A 329 7.41 -25.89 5.52
CA MET A 329 8.65 -26.55 5.94
C MET A 329 9.52 -25.69 6.87
N CYS A 330 9.48 -24.36 6.73
CA CYS A 330 10.26 -23.47 7.59
C CYS A 330 9.77 -23.43 9.04
N PHE A 331 8.56 -23.92 9.34
CA PHE A 331 8.04 -24.03 10.69
C PHE A 331 8.67 -25.20 11.46
N PHE A 332 8.94 -26.31 10.76
CA PHE A 332 9.44 -27.55 11.38
C PHE A 332 10.96 -27.69 11.36
N ARG A 333 11.67 -26.94 10.52
CA ARG A 333 13.13 -27.01 10.42
C ARG A 333 13.83 -26.06 11.39
N SER A 334 14.92 -26.52 11.99
CA SER A 334 15.80 -25.72 12.87
C SER A 334 16.46 -24.54 12.13
N ASP A 335 16.73 -24.69 10.83
CA ASP A 335 17.31 -23.66 9.98
C ASP A 335 16.29 -22.63 9.45
N ARG A 336 14.99 -22.83 9.73
CA ARG A 336 13.86 -21.99 9.29
C ARG A 336 13.85 -21.71 7.78
N ARG A 337 14.33 -22.65 6.95
CA ARG A 337 14.33 -22.54 5.48
C ARG A 337 13.09 -23.18 4.87
N ALA A 338 12.49 -22.54 3.87
CA ALA A 338 11.42 -23.13 3.07
C ALA A 338 11.99 -24.03 1.94
N LEU A 339 11.16 -24.84 1.29
CA LEU A 339 11.62 -25.76 0.24
C LEU A 339 12.35 -25.01 -0.90
N HIS A 340 11.79 -23.88 -1.34
CA HIS A 340 12.38 -23.04 -2.37
C HIS A 340 13.68 -22.35 -1.91
N ASP A 341 13.85 -22.09 -0.60
CA ASP A 341 15.09 -21.56 -0.03
C ASP A 341 16.21 -22.59 -0.14
N VAL A 342 15.92 -23.84 0.23
CA VAL A 342 16.87 -24.96 0.19
C VAL A 342 17.30 -25.25 -1.24
N MET A 343 16.35 -25.31 -2.18
CA MET A 343 16.66 -25.58 -3.60
C MET A 343 17.51 -24.47 -4.24
N SER A 344 17.36 -23.22 -3.80
CA SER A 344 18.08 -22.07 -4.34
C SER A 344 19.29 -21.64 -3.50
N LYS A 345 19.66 -22.42 -2.47
CA LYS A 345 20.76 -22.13 -1.54
C LYS A 345 20.71 -20.71 -0.98
N SER A 346 19.54 -20.31 -0.50
CA SER A 346 19.30 -18.95 -0.02
C SER A 346 18.67 -18.95 1.38
N LYS A 347 18.85 -17.85 2.09
CA LYS A 347 18.34 -17.63 3.44
C LYS A 347 17.75 -16.23 3.54
N VAL A 348 16.67 -16.10 4.31
CA VAL A 348 16.06 -14.81 4.64
C VAL A 348 16.50 -14.43 6.04
N VAL A 349 17.14 -13.28 6.15
CA VAL A 349 17.69 -12.77 7.41
C VAL A 349 17.13 -11.40 7.73
N TRP A 350 17.18 -11.05 9.00
CA TRP A 350 16.90 -9.70 9.44
C TRP A 350 17.97 -8.75 8.90
N ARG A 351 17.54 -7.66 8.29
CA ARG A 351 18.44 -6.67 7.71
C ARG A 351 19.32 -6.08 8.82
N GLU A 352 20.63 -6.12 8.59
CA GLU A 352 21.56 -5.24 9.31
C GLU A 352 21.22 -3.82 8.92
N GLU A 353 20.72 -3.09 9.90
CA GLU A 353 20.62 -1.67 9.78
C GLU A 353 22.04 -1.10 9.72
N GLU A 354 22.43 -0.57 8.55
CA GLU A 354 23.34 0.58 8.49
C GLU A 354 22.64 1.81 9.10
N PHE A 355 22.13 1.70 10.33
CA PHE A 355 21.85 2.85 11.17
C PHE A 355 23.13 3.09 11.96
N THR A 356 24.09 3.73 11.28
CA THR A 356 25.17 4.42 11.98
C THR A 356 24.55 5.47 12.90
N ALA A 357 25.01 5.44 14.15
CA ALA A 357 24.61 6.26 15.29
C ALA A 357 24.34 7.75 14.97
#